data_AF-A0A9D8P8U4-F1
#
_entry.id   AF-A0A9D8P8U4-F1
#
_cell.length_a   1.000
_cell.length_b   1.000
_cell.length_c   1.000
_cell.angle_alpha   90.00
_cell.angle_beta   90.00
_cell.angle_gamma   90.00
#
_symmetry.space_group_name_H-M   'P 1'
#
loop_
_entity.id
_entity.type
_entity.pdbx_description
1 polymer ?
#
loop_
_entity_poly.entity_id
_entity_poly.type
_entity_poly.pdbx_seq_one_letter_code
_entity_poly.pdbx_strand_id
1 'polypeptide(L)'
;MKLNRNILHQQRRQLDERLKAWRQVSKTPRPRMGWLKAVRESLGVTTRQLAHLLGTNNGVVVRLEQREREGKVTLEALDRAAQALGFSVVYAIVPDDTLEAIVDEKAQEAAHAILRSVTHTMKLEKQEVRPKATRAQLQELAQSLKTRLAPELWTKR
;
A
#
# COMPACT_ATOMS: atom_id res chain seq x y z
N MET A 1 2.54 -0.93 26.76
CA MET A 1 3.98 -0.76 26.43
C MET A 1 4.20 0.64 25.85
N LYS A 2 5.00 1.51 26.48
CA LYS A 2 5.35 2.81 25.91
C LYS A 2 6.29 2.58 24.73
N LEU A 3 5.77 2.68 23.51
CA LEU A 3 6.52 2.48 22.27
C LEU A 3 7.58 3.59 22.16
N ASN A 4 8.85 3.23 22.17
CA ASN A 4 9.94 4.21 22.19
C ASN A 4 10.06 4.90 20.82
N ARG A 5 9.84 6.21 20.79
CA ARG A 5 9.56 6.99 19.56
C ARG A 5 10.76 7.05 18.61
N ASN A 6 11.97 7.17 19.17
CA ASN A 6 13.21 7.15 18.38
C ASN A 6 13.39 5.82 17.65
N ILE A 7 12.97 4.72 18.30
CA ILE A 7 13.03 3.38 17.71
C ILE A 7 12.11 3.29 16.50
N LEU A 8 10.89 3.83 16.56
CA LEU A 8 9.96 3.78 15.42
C LEU A 8 10.39 4.64 14.23
N HIS A 9 10.93 5.83 14.49
CA HIS A 9 11.46 6.67 13.42
C HIS A 9 12.66 5.98 12.74
N GLN A 10 13.56 5.39 13.54
CA GLN A 10 14.68 4.61 13.03
C GLN A 10 14.22 3.36 12.25
N GLN A 11 13.21 2.65 12.75
CA GLN A 11 12.62 1.49 12.05
C GLN A 11 12.02 1.87 10.70
N ARG A 12 11.27 2.98 10.63
CA ARG A 12 10.73 3.52 9.37
C ARG A 12 11.85 3.78 8.37
N ARG A 13 12.89 4.50 8.80
CA ARG A 13 14.04 4.80 7.95
C ARG A 13 14.75 3.54 7.46
N GLN A 14 14.97 2.55 8.32
CA GLN A 14 15.60 1.28 7.93
C GLN A 14 14.75 0.48 6.93
N LEU A 15 13.43 0.47 7.11
CA LEU A 15 12.51 -0.16 6.16
C LEU A 15 12.45 0.58 4.83
N ASP A 16 12.46 1.92 4.84
CA ASP A 16 12.45 2.75 3.64
C ASP A 16 13.67 2.50 2.74
N GLU A 17 14.85 2.30 3.34
CA GLU A 17 16.06 1.93 2.61
C GLU A 17 15.92 0.54 1.97
N ARG A 18 15.39 -0.44 2.70
CA ARG A 18 15.16 -1.80 2.15
C ARG A 18 14.12 -1.80 1.03
N LEU A 19 13.08 -0.97 1.13
CA LEU A 19 11.99 -0.89 0.17
C LEU A 19 12.31 -0.01 -1.05
N LYS A 20 13.45 0.70 -1.04
CA LYS A 20 13.83 1.63 -2.12
C LYS A 20 13.89 0.94 -3.50
N ALA A 21 14.52 -0.23 -3.59
CA ALA A 21 14.58 -1.00 -4.84
C ALA A 21 13.19 -1.50 -5.25
N TRP A 22 12.41 -2.01 -4.29
CA TRP A 22 11.05 -2.50 -4.53
C TRP A 22 10.09 -1.41 -5.02
N ARG A 23 10.25 -0.16 -4.57
CA ARG A 23 9.51 1.01 -5.08
C ARG A 23 9.79 1.35 -6.53
N GLN A 24 10.97 1.03 -7.04
CA GLN A 24 11.28 1.19 -8.45
C GLN A 24 10.63 0.07 -9.27
N VAL A 25 10.74 -1.17 -8.79
CA VAL A 25 10.13 -2.35 -9.42
C VAL A 25 8.60 -2.26 -9.45
N SER A 26 7.96 -1.72 -8.41
CA SER A 26 6.50 -1.58 -8.36
C SER A 26 5.94 -0.61 -9.40
N LYS A 27 6.74 0.34 -9.87
CA LYS A 27 6.37 1.29 -10.94
C LYS A 27 6.49 0.69 -12.34
N THR A 28 7.12 -0.47 -12.48
CA THR A 28 7.21 -1.17 -13.76
C THR A 28 5.82 -1.63 -14.19
N PRO A 29 5.36 -1.29 -15.40
CA PRO A 29 4.05 -1.71 -15.86
C PRO A 29 3.98 -3.23 -15.96
N ARG A 30 2.90 -3.81 -15.43
CA ARG A 30 2.62 -5.23 -15.60
C ARG A 30 2.27 -5.53 -17.06
N PRO A 31 2.66 -6.70 -17.62
CA PRO A 31 2.23 -7.11 -18.95
C PRO A 31 0.69 -7.09 -19.07
N ARG A 32 0.15 -6.58 -20.18
CA ARG A 32 -1.31 -6.44 -20.38
C ARG A 32 -2.07 -7.77 -20.29
N MET A 33 -1.39 -8.87 -20.61
CA MET A 33 -1.94 -10.22 -20.59
C MET A 33 -1.73 -10.95 -19.26
N GLY A 34 -1.02 -10.33 -18.31
CA GLY A 34 -0.62 -10.99 -17.08
C GLY A 34 0.78 -11.60 -17.11
N TRP A 35 1.43 -11.73 -15.96
CA TRP A 35 2.78 -12.31 -15.88
C TRP A 35 2.79 -13.78 -16.25
N LEU A 36 1.83 -14.55 -15.73
CA LEU A 36 1.79 -16.00 -15.93
C LEU A 36 1.63 -16.35 -17.41
N LYS A 37 0.70 -15.67 -18.11
CA LYS A 37 0.48 -15.87 -19.54
C LYS A 37 1.68 -15.43 -20.37
N ALA A 38 2.26 -14.27 -20.07
CA ALA A 38 3.42 -13.76 -20.78
C ALA A 38 4.63 -14.72 -20.67
N VAL A 39 4.92 -15.21 -19.45
CA VAL A 39 6.00 -16.18 -19.23
C VAL A 39 5.70 -17.49 -19.96
N ARG A 40 4.49 -18.03 -19.81
CA ARG A 40 4.10 -19.28 -20.49
C ARG A 40 4.30 -19.18 -22.01
N GLU A 41 3.81 -18.11 -22.63
CA GLU A 41 3.92 -17.90 -24.08
C GLU A 41 5.36 -17.67 -24.53
N SER A 42 6.18 -16.96 -23.73
CA SER A 42 7.61 -16.76 -24.04
C SER A 42 8.41 -18.05 -24.06
N LEU A 43 7.96 -19.07 -23.32
CA LEU A 43 8.58 -20.40 -23.27
C LEU A 43 8.02 -21.34 -24.35
N GLY A 44 7.08 -20.90 -25.18
CA GLY A 44 6.40 -21.76 -26.16
C GLY A 44 5.48 -22.81 -25.52
N VAL A 45 5.14 -22.66 -24.23
CA VAL A 45 4.27 -23.61 -23.52
C VAL A 45 2.81 -23.31 -23.87
N THR A 46 2.10 -24.30 -24.39
CA THR A 46 0.66 -24.18 -24.65
C THR A 46 -0.14 -24.25 -23.36
N THR A 47 -1.36 -23.70 -23.39
CA THR A 47 -2.29 -23.80 -22.26
C THR A 47 -2.58 -25.27 -21.88
N ARG A 48 -2.57 -26.18 -22.86
CA ARG A 48 -2.76 -27.62 -22.63
C ARG A 48 -1.59 -28.28 -21.95
N GLN A 49 -0.36 -27.89 -22.31
CA GLN A 49 0.84 -28.38 -21.63
C GLN A 49 0.91 -27.88 -20.19
N LEU A 50 0.61 -26.60 -19.94
CA LEU A 50 0.56 -26.09 -18.56
C LEU A 50 -0.55 -26.78 -17.75
N ALA A 51 -1.71 -27.05 -18.35
CA ALA A 51 -2.77 -27.79 -17.68
C ALA A 51 -2.31 -29.20 -17.29
N HIS A 52 -1.57 -29.88 -18.17
CA HIS A 52 -0.98 -31.18 -17.88
C HIS A 52 0.05 -31.12 -16.75
N LEU A 53 0.97 -30.15 -16.77
CA LEU A 53 1.95 -29.93 -15.70
C LEU A 53 1.29 -29.66 -14.34
N LEU A 54 0.12 -29.03 -14.35
CA LEU A 54 -0.67 -28.73 -13.15
C LEU A 54 -1.65 -29.84 -12.75
N GLY A 55 -1.73 -30.95 -13.49
CA GLY A 55 -2.70 -32.02 -13.24
C GLY A 55 -4.15 -31.53 -13.33
N THR A 56 -4.43 -30.57 -14.21
CA THR A 56 -5.75 -29.92 -14.34
C THR A 56 -6.22 -29.86 -15.80
N ASN A 57 -7.35 -29.21 -16.07
CA ASN A 57 -7.87 -29.02 -17.42
C ASN A 57 -7.56 -27.62 -17.99
N ASN A 58 -7.61 -27.50 -19.31
CA ASN A 58 -7.32 -26.25 -20.04
C ASN A 58 -8.14 -25.06 -19.53
N GLY A 59 -9.42 -25.28 -19.19
CA GLY A 59 -10.32 -24.24 -18.70
C GLY A 59 -9.89 -23.65 -17.36
N VAL A 60 -9.27 -24.46 -16.49
CA VAL A 60 -8.71 -23.98 -15.21
C VAL A 60 -7.53 -23.04 -15.47
N VAL A 61 -6.63 -23.39 -16.38
CA VAL A 61 -5.48 -22.53 -16.72
C VAL A 61 -5.92 -21.23 -17.37
N VAL A 62 -6.87 -21.25 -18.31
CA VAL A 62 -7.42 -20.03 -18.91
C VAL A 62 -8.03 -19.11 -17.86
N ARG A 63 -8.82 -19.67 -16.92
CA ARG A 63 -9.39 -18.88 -15.81
C ARG A 63 -8.32 -18.37 -14.85
N LEU A 64 -7.26 -19.13 -14.62
CA LEU A 64 -6.14 -18.73 -13.77
C LEU A 64 -5.43 -17.50 -14.35
N GLU A 65 -5.07 -17.54 -15.63
CA GLU A 65 -4.45 -16.41 -16.35
C GLU A 65 -5.37 -15.18 -16.36
N GLN A 66 -6.67 -15.38 -16.63
CA GLN A 66 -7.65 -14.31 -16.60
C GLN A 66 -7.74 -13.67 -15.20
N ARG A 67 -7.79 -14.48 -14.15
CA ARG A 67 -7.86 -13.98 -12.76
C ARG A 67 -6.59 -13.27 -12.34
N GLU A 68 -5.41 -13.69 -12.80
CA GLU A 68 -4.16 -12.98 -12.51
C GLU A 68 -4.19 -11.60 -13.15
N ARG A 69 -4.60 -11.51 -14.42
CA ARG A 69 -4.77 -10.23 -15.10
C ARG A 69 -5.76 -9.30 -14.41
N GLU A 70 -6.84 -9.85 -13.87
CA GLU A 70 -7.86 -9.11 -13.11
C GLU A 70 -7.46 -8.81 -11.65
N GLY A 71 -6.33 -9.33 -11.15
CA GLY A 71 -5.93 -9.19 -9.75
C GLY A 71 -6.77 -10.01 -8.77
N LYS A 72 -7.49 -11.03 -9.24
CA LYS A 72 -8.38 -11.92 -8.46
C LYS A 72 -7.83 -13.32 -8.25
N VAL A 73 -6.58 -13.57 -8.65
CA VAL A 73 -5.92 -14.86 -8.45
C VAL A 73 -5.48 -15.00 -6.99
N THR A 74 -5.58 -16.21 -6.44
CA THR A 74 -4.99 -16.49 -5.12
C THR A 74 -3.48 -16.64 -5.28
N LEU A 75 -2.71 -16.21 -4.27
CA LEU A 75 -1.24 -16.37 -4.29
C LEU A 75 -0.84 -17.84 -4.44
N GLU A 76 -1.55 -18.75 -3.77
CA GLU A 76 -1.33 -20.19 -3.88
C GLU A 76 -1.49 -20.71 -5.32
N ALA A 77 -2.54 -20.28 -6.03
CA ALA A 77 -2.77 -20.74 -7.39
C ALA A 77 -1.74 -20.16 -8.37
N LEU A 78 -1.34 -18.91 -8.15
CA LEU A 78 -0.29 -18.27 -8.95
C LEU A 78 1.07 -18.94 -8.71
N ASP A 79 1.40 -19.25 -7.46
CA ASP A 79 2.66 -19.88 -7.08
C ASP A 79 2.77 -21.31 -7.63
N ARG A 80 1.70 -22.12 -7.53
CA ARG A 80 1.67 -23.45 -8.16
C ARG A 80 1.91 -23.39 -9.66
N ALA A 81 1.30 -22.44 -10.36
CA ALA A 81 1.48 -22.29 -11.80
C ALA A 81 2.87 -21.77 -12.20
N ALA A 82 3.43 -20.86 -11.40
CA ALA A 82 4.82 -20.43 -11.58
C ALA A 82 5.79 -21.59 -11.36
N GLN A 83 5.63 -22.36 -10.28
CA GLN A 83 6.46 -23.51 -9.95
C GLN A 83 6.40 -24.60 -11.03
N ALA A 84 5.22 -24.87 -11.59
CA ALA A 84 5.07 -25.80 -12.71
C ALA A 84 5.87 -25.39 -13.97
N LEU A 85 6.19 -24.10 -14.10
CA LEU A 85 7.04 -23.56 -15.16
C LEU A 85 8.51 -23.35 -14.72
N GLY A 86 8.86 -23.66 -13.47
CA GLY A 86 10.20 -23.44 -12.91
C GLY A 86 10.45 -22.01 -12.40
N PHE A 87 9.40 -21.25 -12.11
CA PHE A 87 9.48 -19.88 -11.59
C PHE A 87 8.97 -19.79 -10.15
N SER A 88 9.34 -18.71 -9.47
CA SER A 88 8.85 -18.40 -8.12
C SER A 88 8.06 -17.10 -8.12
N VAL A 89 6.97 -17.06 -7.34
CA VAL A 89 6.23 -15.83 -7.10
C VAL A 89 6.83 -15.12 -5.89
N VAL A 90 7.18 -13.84 -6.05
CA VAL A 90 7.63 -13.01 -4.95
C VAL A 90 6.57 -11.95 -4.64
N TYR A 91 6.07 -11.96 -3.40
CA TYR A 91 5.08 -11.00 -2.91
C TYR A 91 5.75 -9.95 -2.03
N ALA A 92 5.43 -8.67 -2.26
CA ALA A 92 5.91 -7.55 -1.48
C ALA A 92 4.80 -6.52 -1.27
N ILE A 93 4.80 -5.90 -0.09
CA ILE A 93 3.99 -4.72 0.22
C ILE A 93 4.91 -3.51 0.07
N VAL A 94 4.62 -2.67 -0.92
CA VAL A 94 5.47 -1.54 -1.29
C VAL A 94 4.65 -0.26 -1.18
N PRO A 95 5.02 0.67 -0.30
CA PRO A 95 4.33 1.95 -0.20
C PRO A 95 4.67 2.85 -1.39
N ASP A 96 3.71 3.69 -1.80
CA ASP A 96 3.93 4.65 -2.90
C ASP A 96 4.96 5.74 -2.54
N ASP A 97 5.06 6.06 -1.25
CA ASP A 97 6.05 7.00 -0.67
C ASP A 97 6.78 6.37 0.53
N THR A 98 7.71 7.12 1.14
CA THR A 98 8.40 6.72 2.37
C THR A 98 7.41 6.56 3.52
N LEU A 99 7.72 5.64 4.44
CA LEU A 99 6.92 5.43 5.64
C LEU A 99 6.87 6.71 6.50
N GLU A 100 7.93 7.52 6.47
CA GLU A 100 7.94 8.81 7.17
C GLU A 100 6.95 9.80 6.53
N ALA A 101 6.96 9.94 5.20
CA ALA A 101 6.03 10.80 4.47
C ALA A 101 4.57 10.39 4.70
N ILE A 102 4.28 9.09 4.74
CA ILE A 102 2.92 8.58 5.04
C ILE A 102 2.48 9.05 6.44
N VAL A 103 3.34 8.96 7.45
CA VAL A 103 3.00 9.42 8.80
C VAL A 103 2.83 10.94 8.84
N ASP A 104 3.64 11.69 8.09
CA ASP A 104 3.50 13.14 7.98
C ASP A 104 2.18 13.56 7.34
N GLU A 105 1.80 12.92 6.24
CA GLU A 105 0.52 13.16 5.57
C GLU A 105 -0.65 12.88 6.53
N LYS A 106 -0.64 11.74 7.23
CA LYS A 106 -1.69 11.38 8.19
C LYS A 106 -1.76 12.36 9.37
N ALA A 107 -0.63 12.85 9.83
CA ALA A 107 -0.60 13.86 10.88
C ALA A 107 -1.20 15.20 10.43
N GLN A 108 -0.94 15.61 9.17
CA GLN A 108 -1.53 16.81 8.59
C GLN A 108 -3.04 16.65 8.37
N GLU A 109 -3.49 15.52 7.82
CA GLU A 109 -4.91 15.20 7.64
C GLU A 109 -5.67 15.26 8.98
N ALA A 110 -5.12 14.63 10.02
CA ALA A 110 -5.71 14.64 11.36
C ALA A 110 -5.76 16.04 11.97
N ALA A 111 -4.69 16.83 11.85
CA ALA A 111 -4.67 18.21 12.32
C ALA A 111 -5.72 19.07 11.61
N HIS A 112 -5.85 18.92 10.28
CA HIS A 112 -6.89 19.59 9.50
C HIS A 112 -8.30 19.19 9.96
N ALA A 113 -8.56 17.90 10.19
CA ALA A 113 -9.86 17.40 10.64
C ALA A 113 -10.25 17.96 12.02
N ILE A 114 -9.30 17.97 12.97
CA ILE A 114 -9.51 18.53 14.31
C ILE A 114 -9.83 20.02 14.22
N LEU A 115 -9.02 20.80 13.50
CA LEU A 115 -9.26 22.24 13.35
C LEU A 115 -10.60 22.53 12.68
N ARG A 116 -10.99 21.78 11.65
CA ARG A 116 -12.32 21.91 11.03
C ARG A 116 -13.44 21.67 12.04
N SER A 117 -13.37 20.61 12.85
CA SER A 117 -14.39 20.33 13.87
C SER A 117 -14.49 21.46 14.89
N VAL A 118 -13.38 21.97 15.41
CA VAL A 118 -13.34 23.07 16.37
C VAL A 118 -13.94 24.34 15.76
N THR A 119 -13.56 24.69 14.51
CA THR A 119 -14.15 25.86 13.83
C THR A 119 -15.64 25.72 13.57
N HIS A 120 -16.15 24.51 13.33
CA HIS A 120 -17.57 24.27 13.12
C HIS A 120 -18.37 24.43 14.42
N THR A 121 -17.88 23.85 15.53
CA THR A 121 -18.48 23.99 16.87
C THR A 121 -18.45 25.44 17.36
N MET A 122 -17.32 26.13 17.20
CA MET A 122 -17.19 27.55 17.57
C MET A 122 -18.12 28.46 16.75
N LYS A 123 -18.39 28.13 15.49
CA LYS A 123 -19.36 28.85 14.64
C LYS A 123 -20.81 28.68 15.13
N LEU A 124 -21.14 27.53 15.72
CA LEU A 124 -22.45 27.26 16.30
C LEU A 124 -22.64 27.96 17.66
N GLU A 125 -21.56 28.21 18.40
CA GLU A 125 -21.58 28.87 19.73
C GLU A 125 -21.57 30.41 19.69
N LYS A 126 -21.71 31.04 18.51
CA LYS A 126 -21.78 32.52 18.33
C LYS A 126 -20.63 33.31 19.00
N GLN A 127 -19.45 32.73 19.17
CA GLN A 127 -18.26 33.49 19.54
C GLN A 127 -17.60 34.06 18.27
N GLU A 128 -17.79 35.36 18.05
CA GLU A 128 -17.08 36.13 17.00
C GLU A 128 -15.61 36.34 17.38
N VAL A 129 -14.80 35.28 17.34
CA VAL A 129 -13.33 35.44 17.30
C VAL A 129 -12.75 34.44 16.30
N ARG A 130 -12.40 34.95 15.11
CA ARG A 130 -11.52 34.22 14.20
C ARG A 130 -10.08 34.34 14.71
N PRO A 131 -9.37 33.22 14.74
CA PRO A 131 -8.15 33.12 13.98
C PRO A 131 -8.39 32.11 12.88
N LYS A 132 -8.21 32.54 11.62
CA LYS A 132 -7.92 31.61 10.54
C LYS A 132 -6.71 30.83 11.05
N ALA A 133 -6.85 29.54 11.33
CA ALA A 133 -5.76 28.75 11.92
C ALA A 133 -4.51 29.00 11.08
N THR A 134 -3.48 29.57 11.70
CA THR A 134 -2.27 29.95 10.96
C THR A 134 -1.59 28.67 10.53
N ARG A 135 -0.96 28.66 9.34
CA ARG A 135 -0.20 27.50 8.86
C ARG A 135 0.76 26.94 9.92
N ALA A 136 1.34 27.81 10.74
CA ALA A 136 2.17 27.46 11.89
C ALA A 136 1.43 26.62 12.96
N GLN A 137 0.21 27.02 13.36
CA GLN A 137 -0.58 26.27 14.35
C GLN A 137 -0.97 24.89 13.84
N LEU A 138 -1.25 24.78 12.54
CA LEU A 138 -1.55 23.50 11.91
C LEU A 138 -0.34 22.57 11.87
N GLN A 139 0.83 23.11 11.53
CA GLN A 139 2.08 22.37 11.56
C GLN A 139 2.46 21.93 12.97
N GLU A 140 2.29 22.80 13.97
CA GLU A 140 2.55 22.47 15.37
C GLU A 140 1.60 21.37 15.87
N LEU A 141 0.31 21.47 15.55
CA LEU A 141 -0.66 20.42 15.87
C LEU A 141 -0.30 19.10 15.18
N ALA A 142 -0.01 19.11 13.88
CA ALA A 142 0.42 17.92 13.14
C ALA A 142 1.69 17.30 13.76
N GLN A 143 2.69 18.12 14.08
CA GLN A 143 3.92 17.67 14.72
C GLN A 143 3.66 17.06 16.10
N SER A 144 2.76 17.66 16.89
CA SER A 144 2.37 17.12 18.20
C SER A 144 1.65 15.77 18.07
N LEU A 145 0.75 15.63 17.10
CA LEU A 145 0.01 14.40 16.79
C LEU A 145 0.96 13.28 16.35
N LYS A 146 1.89 13.61 15.45
CA LYS A 146 2.97 12.71 15.01
C LYS A 146 3.85 12.29 16.17
N THR A 147 4.30 13.24 16.99
CA THR A 147 5.19 13.00 18.13
C THR A 147 4.54 12.09 19.17
N ARG A 148 3.25 12.28 19.45
CA ARG A 148 2.52 11.42 20.39
C ARG A 148 1.99 10.12 19.78
N LEU A 149 2.17 9.91 18.48
CA LEU A 149 1.58 8.79 17.72
C LEU A 149 0.08 8.67 17.99
N ALA A 150 -0.60 9.81 17.83
CA ALA A 150 -2.00 9.96 18.13
C ALA A 150 -2.84 8.92 17.35
N PRO A 151 -3.75 8.16 17.98
CA PRO A 151 -4.69 7.27 17.27
C PRO A 151 -5.48 7.98 16.17
N GLU A 152 -5.67 9.29 16.32
CA GLU A 152 -6.30 10.19 15.36
C GLU A 152 -5.60 10.22 13.99
N LEU A 153 -4.33 9.82 13.89
CA LEU A 153 -3.63 9.68 12.60
C LEU A 153 -4.30 8.64 11.69
N TRP A 154 -4.90 7.60 12.29
CA TRP A 154 -5.41 6.44 11.55
C TRP A 154 -6.92 6.27 11.68
N THR A 155 -7.58 7.15 12.44
CA THR A 155 -9.03 7.12 12.65
C THR A 155 -9.69 8.05 11.65
N LYS A 156 -10.45 7.51 10.70
CA LYS A 156 -11.38 8.34 9.89
C LYS A 156 -12.53 8.75 10.79
N ARG A 157 -12.65 10.05 11.07
CA ARG A 157 -13.88 10.66 11.59
C ARG A 157 -14.79 11.07 10.44
#